data_AF-A0A6H2DPX2-F1
#
_entry.id   AF-A0A6H2DPX2-F1
#
_cell.length_a   1.000
_cell.length_b   1.000
_cell.length_c   1.000
_cell.angle_alpha   90.00
_cell.angle_beta   90.00
_cell.angle_gamma   90.00
#
_symmetry.space_group_name_H-M   'P 1'
#
loop_
_entity.id
_entity.type
_entity.pdbx_description
1 polymer ?
#
loop_
_entity_poly.entity_id
_entity_poly.type
_entity_poly.pdbx_seq_one_letter_code
_entity_poly.pdbx_strand_id
1 'polypeptide(L)'
;MARWLLFSTIILLGACGEPDKASDDSQSWLDQNQEPEDANTSAFSGPNGLDDRFNEAQHVARTIMGQRKNTLYADPNLEKQFSFFKSYFEAGTTDLADCGSFSSFGSQPQSTDENDADRLTSGETQSRQIEELATYSEITRSFLNRLGYSNQVINQPLEGYIQSMLKEMRDSNGAYLGTETRDQYQQKLAETMNILRLEYQPDMPQIIWEGGCGAFDEPFDIVFKPDNGVGWIIGKFDFELCRFRKQDPWNVNGNCRGWEEISDGDRMRLSGNYIYQASWPNGKKRKGTKSAVADELSETNVITLRAP
;
A
#
# COMPACT_ATOMS: atom_id res chain seq x y z
N MET A 1 35.71 10.42 -20.14
CA MET A 1 34.88 9.21 -20.06
C MET A 1 34.60 8.93 -18.60
N ALA A 2 33.54 9.50 -18.03
CA ALA A 2 33.27 9.38 -16.60
C ALA A 2 31.77 9.19 -16.35
N ARG A 3 31.48 8.27 -15.41
CA ARG A 3 30.28 8.10 -14.60
C ARG A 3 29.01 7.62 -15.31
N TRP A 4 28.63 6.36 -15.05
CA TRP A 4 27.30 5.90 -14.62
C TRP A 4 27.48 4.50 -13.97
N LEU A 5 27.73 4.48 -12.67
CA LEU A 5 27.72 3.26 -11.83
C LEU A 5 26.85 3.57 -10.61
N LEU A 6 25.56 3.77 -10.84
CA LEU A 6 24.60 3.86 -9.75
C LEU A 6 23.30 3.19 -10.24
N PHE A 7 22.87 2.17 -9.49
CA PHE A 7 21.68 1.33 -9.66
C PHE A 7 21.76 0.22 -10.71
N SER A 8 22.32 -0.93 -10.32
CA SER A 8 22.30 -2.18 -11.10
C SER A 8 20.98 -2.95 -11.03
N THR A 9 20.03 -2.45 -10.21
CA THR A 9 18.85 -3.21 -9.79
C THR A 9 17.65 -2.28 -9.69
N ILE A 10 16.51 -2.74 -10.22
CA ILE A 10 15.21 -2.09 -10.07
C ILE A 10 14.30 -3.03 -9.27
N ILE A 11 13.64 -2.47 -8.26
CA ILE A 11 12.73 -3.18 -7.36
C ILE A 11 11.31 -2.81 -7.71
N LEU A 12 10.46 -3.81 -7.98
CA LEU A 12 9.02 -3.65 -8.05
C LEU A 12 8.44 -3.92 -6.66
N LEU A 13 7.76 -2.92 -6.09
CA LEU A 13 7.12 -3.02 -4.79
C LEU A 13 5.63 -3.36 -4.95
N GLY A 14 5.14 -4.31 -4.16
CA GLY A 14 3.71 -4.61 -4.03
C GLY A 14 2.98 -3.58 -3.18
N ALA A 15 1.77 -3.17 -3.59
CA ALA A 15 0.86 -2.41 -2.74
C ALA A 15 -0.03 -3.39 -1.96
N CYS A 16 -0.05 -3.27 -0.62
CA CYS A 16 -0.99 -3.96 0.25
C CYS A 16 -1.70 -2.95 1.15
N GLY A 17 -3.01 -3.13 1.30
CA GLY A 17 -3.77 -2.63 2.44
C GLY A 17 -4.43 -3.83 3.11
N GLU A 18 -4.15 -4.02 4.40
CA GLU A 18 -4.90 -4.96 5.26
C GLU A 18 -5.99 -4.20 6.03
N PRO A 19 -7.12 -4.85 6.37
CA PRO A 19 -8.04 -4.37 7.39
C PRO A 19 -7.48 -4.68 8.78
N ASP A 20 -7.20 -3.65 9.58
CA ASP A 20 -6.64 -3.77 10.93
C ASP A 20 -7.58 -4.51 11.91
N LYS A 21 -6.98 -5.29 12.82
CA LYS A 21 -7.66 -5.87 14.00
C LYS A 21 -7.57 -4.90 15.19
N ALA A 22 -8.71 -4.53 15.76
CA ALA A 22 -8.76 -3.78 17.02
C ALA A 22 -8.73 -4.73 18.23
N SER A 23 -8.05 -4.29 19.29
CA SER A 23 -7.94 -4.96 20.59
C SER A 23 -9.23 -4.89 21.39
N ASP A 24 -9.55 -6.00 22.04
CA ASP A 24 -10.78 -6.29 22.78
C ASP A 24 -10.73 -5.69 24.20
N ASP A 25 -11.56 -4.67 24.46
CA ASP A 25 -11.90 -4.21 25.82
C ASP A 25 -13.17 -3.33 25.74
N SER A 26 -14.35 -3.94 25.90
CA SER A 26 -15.53 -3.45 26.68
C SER A 26 -16.89 -3.97 26.14
N GLN A 27 -17.36 -5.09 26.70
CA GLN A 27 -18.77 -5.50 26.65
C GLN A 27 -19.56 -4.86 27.80
N SER A 28 -20.53 -4.00 27.49
CA SER A 28 -21.66 -3.67 28.38
C SER A 28 -22.52 -2.55 27.77
N TRP A 29 -23.53 -2.89 26.96
CA TRP A 29 -24.93 -2.38 27.04
C TRP A 29 -25.75 -2.59 25.75
N LEU A 30 -27.04 -2.94 25.97
CA LEU A 30 -28.23 -2.81 25.11
C LEU A 30 -28.64 -4.00 24.21
N ASP A 31 -29.34 -4.95 24.86
CA ASP A 31 -30.63 -5.42 24.39
C ASP A 31 -31.64 -4.27 24.30
N GLN A 32 -32.36 -4.16 23.17
CA GLN A 32 -33.75 -3.69 22.99
C GLN A 32 -33.91 -2.99 21.63
N ASN A 33 -34.34 -3.73 20.62
CA ASN A 33 -35.59 -3.46 19.90
C ASN A 33 -35.78 -4.46 18.76
N GLN A 34 -36.98 -5.02 18.75
CA GLN A 34 -37.48 -6.05 17.86
C GLN A 34 -38.51 -5.42 16.91
N GLU A 35 -38.69 -6.08 15.76
CA GLU A 35 -39.73 -5.95 14.72
C GLU A 35 -39.38 -5.14 13.44
N PRO A 36 -40.02 -5.45 12.29
CA PRO A 36 -40.36 -6.78 11.77
C PRO A 36 -39.97 -6.97 10.29
N GLU A 37 -40.15 -8.21 9.84
CA GLU A 37 -40.00 -8.74 8.49
C GLU A 37 -40.78 -7.97 7.41
N ASP A 38 -40.16 -7.81 6.23
CA ASP A 38 -40.72 -8.18 4.91
C ASP A 38 -40.05 -7.38 3.78
N ALA A 39 -39.14 -8.02 3.04
CA ALA A 39 -38.82 -7.64 1.66
C ALA A 39 -38.26 -8.83 0.88
N ASN A 40 -39.20 -9.50 0.24
CA ASN A 40 -39.06 -10.50 -0.81
C ASN A 40 -38.04 -10.05 -1.89
N THR A 41 -36.85 -10.65 -1.93
CA THR A 41 -35.94 -10.57 -3.08
C THR A 41 -35.72 -11.96 -3.64
N SER A 42 -36.43 -12.22 -4.75
CA SER A 42 -36.26 -13.39 -5.60
C SER A 42 -34.81 -13.50 -6.08
N ALA A 43 -34.15 -14.57 -5.66
CA ALA A 43 -32.82 -14.96 -6.09
C ALA A 43 -32.84 -15.48 -7.54
N PHE A 44 -32.05 -14.84 -8.42
CA PHE A 44 -31.68 -15.40 -9.72
C PHE A 44 -30.80 -16.64 -9.51
N SER A 45 -31.43 -17.81 -9.54
CA SER A 45 -30.80 -19.12 -9.45
C SER A 45 -30.79 -19.75 -10.84
N GLY A 46 -29.79 -19.36 -11.63
CA GLY A 46 -29.49 -19.97 -12.93
C GLY A 46 -28.01 -20.38 -13.00
N PRO A 47 -27.66 -21.55 -13.56
CA PRO A 47 -26.30 -22.09 -13.55
C PRO A 47 -25.26 -21.29 -14.35
N ASN A 48 -25.64 -20.20 -15.01
CA ASN A 48 -24.77 -19.41 -15.89
C ASN A 48 -24.40 -18.02 -15.34
N GLY A 49 -24.91 -17.63 -14.15
CA GLY A 49 -24.74 -16.26 -13.63
C GLY A 49 -23.29 -15.87 -13.32
N LEU A 50 -22.41 -16.85 -13.04
CA LEU A 50 -20.98 -16.63 -12.84
C LEU A 50 -20.23 -16.45 -14.16
N ASP A 51 -20.57 -17.22 -15.19
CA ASP A 51 -19.98 -17.09 -16.52
C ASP A 51 -20.36 -15.76 -17.18
N ASP A 52 -21.61 -15.31 -16.99
CA ASP A 52 -22.09 -14.03 -17.52
C ASP A 52 -21.38 -12.84 -16.85
N ARG A 53 -21.21 -12.87 -15.51
CA ARG A 53 -20.44 -11.84 -14.78
C ARG A 53 -18.96 -11.85 -15.12
N PHE A 54 -18.38 -13.03 -15.32
CA PHE A 54 -16.98 -13.16 -15.76
C PHE A 54 -16.79 -12.62 -17.18
N ASN A 55 -17.71 -12.91 -18.10
CA ASN A 55 -17.69 -12.37 -19.46
C ASN A 55 -17.91 -10.85 -19.48
N GLU A 56 -18.75 -10.32 -18.59
CA GLU A 56 -18.96 -8.88 -18.41
C GLU A 56 -17.72 -8.18 -17.84
N ALA A 57 -17.08 -8.74 -16.80
CA ALA A 57 -15.83 -8.23 -16.27
C ALA A 57 -14.70 -8.27 -17.30
N GLN A 58 -14.60 -9.35 -18.09
CA GLN A 58 -13.67 -9.42 -19.23
C GLN A 58 -14.00 -8.39 -20.31
N HIS A 59 -15.28 -8.14 -20.58
CA HIS A 59 -15.71 -7.12 -21.53
C HIS A 59 -15.38 -5.71 -21.05
N VAL A 60 -15.60 -5.40 -19.78
CA VAL A 60 -15.21 -4.12 -19.15
C VAL A 60 -13.71 -3.94 -19.19
N ALA A 61 -12.93 -4.96 -18.80
CA ALA A 61 -11.46 -4.91 -18.86
C ALA A 61 -10.97 -4.72 -20.31
N ARG A 62 -11.52 -5.46 -21.29
CA ARG A 62 -11.21 -5.28 -22.72
C ARG A 62 -11.70 -3.94 -23.27
N THR A 63 -12.78 -3.38 -22.75
CA THR A 63 -13.31 -2.08 -23.17
C THR A 63 -12.44 -0.95 -22.62
N ILE A 64 -12.01 -1.04 -21.35
CA ILE A 64 -11.05 -0.10 -20.75
C ILE A 64 -9.70 -0.16 -21.48
N MET A 65 -9.22 -1.37 -21.78
CA MET A 65 -7.97 -1.57 -22.54
C MET A 65 -8.11 -1.21 -24.03
N GLY A 66 -9.27 -1.44 -24.64
CA GLY A 66 -9.57 -1.21 -26.05
C GLY A 66 -9.89 0.25 -26.40
N GLN A 67 -10.61 0.96 -25.52
CA GLN A 67 -10.87 2.40 -25.65
C GLN A 67 -9.59 3.23 -25.53
N ARG A 68 -8.53 2.68 -24.92
CA ARG A 68 -7.20 3.33 -24.83
C ARG A 68 -6.26 2.99 -25.99
N LYS A 69 -6.58 2.01 -26.84
CA LYS A 69 -5.76 1.62 -27.99
C LYS A 69 -5.92 2.57 -29.19
N ASN A 70 -7.02 3.33 -29.25
CA ASN A 70 -7.35 4.24 -30.36
C ASN A 70 -7.15 5.75 -30.07
N THR A 71 -6.63 6.12 -28.89
CA THR A 71 -6.40 7.53 -28.49
C THR A 71 -4.92 7.86 -28.21
N LEU A 72 -4.00 6.95 -28.55
CA LEU A 72 -2.56 7.16 -28.40
C LEU A 72 -1.91 7.86 -29.59
N TYR A 73 -2.55 8.88 -30.16
CA TYR A 73 -1.88 9.97 -30.88
C TYR A 73 -2.74 11.23 -30.77
N ALA A 74 -2.21 12.24 -30.07
CA ALA A 74 -2.72 13.60 -29.91
C ALA A 74 -4.05 13.79 -29.12
N ASP A 75 -4.01 13.64 -27.79
CA ASP A 75 -5.02 14.27 -26.92
C ASP A 75 -4.39 15.34 -25.99
N PRO A 76 -4.63 16.64 -26.25
CA PRO A 76 -4.18 17.73 -25.38
C PRO A 76 -4.91 17.80 -24.02
N ASN A 77 -5.92 16.95 -23.74
CA ASN A 77 -6.57 16.88 -22.42
C ASN A 77 -5.85 15.99 -21.40
N LEU A 78 -4.81 15.24 -21.79
CA LEU A 78 -3.94 14.55 -20.84
C LEU A 78 -3.19 15.55 -19.94
N GLU A 79 -2.88 16.74 -20.45
CA GLU A 79 -2.27 17.84 -19.68
C GLU A 79 -3.23 18.43 -18.64
N LYS A 80 -4.56 18.42 -18.90
CA LYS A 80 -5.59 18.79 -17.93
C LYS A 80 -5.81 17.73 -16.85
N GLN A 81 -5.75 16.44 -17.20
CA GLN A 81 -5.88 15.37 -16.20
C GLN A 81 -4.63 15.26 -15.31
N PHE A 82 -3.44 15.57 -15.84
CA PHE A 82 -2.25 15.76 -15.02
C PHE A 82 -2.26 17.06 -14.22
N SER A 83 -2.94 18.13 -14.66
CA SER A 83 -3.10 19.35 -13.86
C SER A 83 -3.93 19.14 -12.59
N PHE A 84 -4.82 18.13 -12.56
CA PHE A 84 -5.57 17.75 -11.36
C PHE A 84 -4.66 17.11 -10.29
N PHE A 85 -3.71 16.26 -10.69
CA PHE A 85 -2.69 15.72 -9.79
C PHE A 85 -1.60 16.73 -9.43
N LYS A 86 -1.28 17.66 -10.34
CA LYS A 86 -0.31 18.74 -10.12
C LYS A 86 -0.86 19.84 -9.20
N SER A 87 -2.14 20.23 -9.32
CA SER A 87 -2.79 21.19 -8.41
C SER A 87 -2.95 20.63 -7.01
N TYR A 88 -3.17 19.31 -6.87
CA TYR A 88 -3.24 18.63 -5.59
C TYR A 88 -1.88 18.61 -4.85
N PHE A 89 -0.76 18.68 -5.58
CA PHE A 89 0.59 18.79 -5.00
C PHE A 89 1.11 20.24 -4.88
N GLU A 90 0.61 21.18 -5.69
CA GLU A 90 1.08 22.58 -5.71
C GLU A 90 0.19 23.55 -4.90
N ALA A 91 -1.04 23.19 -4.51
CA ALA A 91 -1.95 24.04 -3.72
C ALA A 91 -1.78 23.90 -2.19
N GLY A 92 -0.58 23.54 -1.73
CA GLY A 92 -0.26 23.33 -0.32
C GLY A 92 0.14 24.58 0.46
N THR A 93 -0.22 25.80 0.06
CA THR A 93 -0.13 27.01 0.92
C THR A 93 -1.04 28.12 0.37
N THR A 94 -2.23 28.30 0.95
CA THR A 94 -2.85 29.56 1.44
C THR A 94 -4.39 29.46 1.45
N ASP A 95 -4.95 29.80 2.61
CA ASP A 95 -6.34 30.10 2.95
C ASP A 95 -7.44 29.04 2.85
N LEU A 96 -7.77 28.56 4.05
CA LEU A 96 -9.08 28.11 4.51
C LEU A 96 -10.10 29.26 4.43
N ALA A 97 -11.07 29.17 3.54
CA ALA A 97 -12.47 29.56 3.77
C ALA A 97 -13.32 29.19 2.54
N ASP A 98 -14.45 28.54 2.79
CA ASP A 98 -15.53 28.23 1.84
C ASP A 98 -15.23 27.30 0.66
N CYS A 99 -15.35 25.99 0.94
CA CYS A 99 -16.16 25.10 0.12
C CYS A 99 -16.89 24.12 1.03
N GLY A 100 -18.23 24.13 0.96
CA GLY A 100 -19.12 23.33 1.78
C GLY A 100 -18.90 21.83 1.63
N SER A 101 -18.95 21.16 2.79
CA SER A 101 -19.33 19.76 3.01
C SER A 101 -19.48 18.88 1.75
N PHE A 102 -18.39 18.24 1.34
CA PHE A 102 -18.41 16.94 0.68
C PHE A 102 -17.87 15.89 1.67
N SER A 103 -18.70 15.58 2.67
CA SER A 103 -18.52 14.44 3.55
C SER A 103 -19.08 13.20 2.86
N SER A 104 -18.21 12.30 2.36
CA SER A 104 -18.37 10.83 2.23
C SER A 104 -17.58 10.24 1.05
N PHE A 105 -16.29 9.96 1.26
CA PHE A 105 -15.79 8.61 0.98
C PHE A 105 -15.60 8.00 2.36
N GLY A 106 -16.46 7.02 2.68
CA GLY A 106 -16.72 6.61 4.04
C GLY A 106 -15.47 6.18 4.79
N SER A 107 -15.24 6.80 5.94
CA SER A 107 -14.75 6.08 7.10
C SER A 107 -15.62 4.82 7.24
N GLN A 108 -14.99 3.65 7.36
CA GLN A 108 -15.70 2.41 7.68
C GLN A 108 -16.65 2.66 8.86
N PRO A 109 -17.88 2.11 8.85
CA PRO A 109 -18.48 1.75 10.12
C PRO A 109 -17.52 0.76 10.77
N GLN A 110 -16.91 1.15 11.90
CA GLN A 110 -16.26 0.20 12.80
C GLN A 110 -17.39 -0.66 13.37
N SER A 111 -17.73 -1.72 12.65
CA SER A 111 -18.47 -2.85 13.21
C SER A 111 -17.50 -3.58 14.12
N THR A 112 -17.79 -3.60 15.41
CA THR A 112 -17.12 -4.43 16.41
C THR A 112 -17.60 -5.88 16.35
N ASP A 113 -18.51 -6.22 15.43
CA ASP A 113 -18.93 -7.58 15.20
C ASP A 113 -17.98 -8.24 14.20
N GLU A 114 -17.17 -9.17 14.72
CA GLU A 114 -16.25 -10.06 13.99
C GLU A 114 -16.93 -10.86 12.84
N ASN A 115 -18.25 -10.74 12.70
CA ASN A 115 -19.08 -11.44 11.72
C ASN A 115 -19.47 -10.60 10.47
N ASP A 116 -19.22 -9.29 10.44
CA ASP A 116 -19.61 -8.44 9.29
C ASP A 116 -18.52 -8.31 8.20
N ALA A 117 -17.27 -8.63 8.53
CA ALA A 117 -16.18 -8.69 7.54
C ALA A 117 -16.35 -9.83 6.51
N ASP A 118 -17.23 -10.79 6.80
CA ASP A 118 -17.44 -12.01 6.01
C ASP A 118 -18.51 -11.90 4.91
N ARG A 119 -19.05 -10.71 4.64
CA ARG A 119 -20.21 -10.55 3.75
C ARG A 119 -19.98 -9.82 2.43
N LEU A 120 -18.74 -9.70 1.98
CA LEU A 120 -18.54 -9.49 0.54
C LEU A 120 -18.98 -10.75 -0.19
N THR A 121 -19.95 -10.60 -1.10
CA THR A 121 -20.34 -11.71 -1.97
C THR A 121 -19.12 -12.14 -2.79
N SER A 122 -19.01 -13.43 -3.14
CA SER A 122 -17.89 -13.93 -3.97
C SER A 122 -17.70 -13.12 -5.26
N GLY A 123 -18.77 -12.53 -5.79
CA GLY A 123 -18.73 -11.63 -6.94
C GLY A 123 -18.08 -10.26 -6.67
N GLU A 124 -18.30 -9.66 -5.50
CA GLU A 124 -17.66 -8.38 -5.13
C GLU A 124 -16.16 -8.57 -4.88
N THR A 125 -15.80 -9.66 -4.18
CA THR A 125 -14.40 -10.04 -3.94
C THR A 125 -13.67 -10.32 -5.26
N GLN A 126 -14.30 -11.00 -6.21
CA GLN A 126 -13.71 -11.23 -7.54
C GLN A 126 -13.53 -9.93 -8.33
N SER A 127 -14.53 -9.05 -8.33
CA SER A 127 -14.48 -7.78 -9.07
C SER A 127 -13.35 -6.87 -8.56
N ARG A 128 -13.21 -6.76 -7.23
CA ARG A 128 -12.12 -6.01 -6.61
C ARG A 128 -10.75 -6.56 -6.97
N GLN A 129 -10.57 -7.89 -6.96
CA GLN A 129 -9.30 -8.51 -7.35
C GLN A 129 -8.94 -8.27 -8.81
N ILE A 130 -9.94 -8.25 -9.72
CA ILE A 130 -9.73 -7.93 -11.14
C ILE A 130 -9.29 -6.46 -11.30
N GLU A 131 -9.89 -5.53 -10.55
CA GLU A 131 -9.51 -4.12 -10.56
C GLU A 131 -8.09 -3.90 -10.02
N GLU A 132 -7.74 -4.56 -8.91
CA GLU A 132 -6.39 -4.54 -8.34
C GLU A 132 -5.35 -5.07 -9.36
N LEU A 133 -5.66 -6.19 -10.02
CA LEU A 133 -4.80 -6.78 -11.06
C LEU A 133 -4.61 -5.84 -12.26
N ALA A 134 -5.70 -5.24 -12.74
CA ALA A 134 -5.65 -4.27 -13.84
C ALA A 134 -4.79 -3.06 -13.46
N THR A 135 -5.03 -2.48 -12.28
CA THR A 135 -4.28 -1.34 -11.76
C THR A 135 -2.79 -1.65 -11.62
N TYR A 136 -2.44 -2.79 -11.00
CA TYR A 136 -1.06 -3.24 -10.87
C TYR A 136 -0.36 -3.38 -12.23
N SER A 137 -1.05 -3.96 -13.22
CA SER A 137 -0.48 -4.15 -14.56
C SER A 137 -0.19 -2.84 -15.28
N GLU A 138 -1.09 -1.85 -15.18
CA GLU A 138 -0.89 -0.53 -15.80
C GLU A 138 0.23 0.26 -15.12
N ILE A 139 0.30 0.23 -13.79
CA ILE A 139 1.39 0.87 -13.04
C ILE A 139 2.73 0.24 -13.44
N THR A 140 2.81 -1.09 -13.43
CA THR A 140 4.02 -1.82 -13.81
C THR A 140 4.47 -1.49 -15.22
N ARG A 141 3.54 -1.51 -16.20
CA ARG A 141 3.83 -1.17 -17.59
C ARG A 141 4.32 0.27 -17.73
N SER A 142 3.63 1.23 -17.12
CA SER A 142 3.97 2.65 -17.16
C SER A 142 5.35 2.91 -16.54
N PHE A 143 5.62 2.31 -15.38
CA PHE A 143 6.88 2.46 -14.67
C PHE A 143 8.06 1.89 -15.47
N LEU A 144 7.97 0.64 -15.92
CA LEU A 144 9.06 -0.01 -16.67
C LEU A 144 9.31 0.67 -18.02
N ASN A 145 8.27 1.13 -18.72
CA ASN A 145 8.44 1.91 -19.95
C ASN A 145 9.20 3.22 -19.70
N ARG A 146 8.92 3.92 -18.60
CA ARG A 146 9.65 5.15 -18.24
C ARG A 146 11.12 4.89 -17.90
N LEU A 147 11.45 3.70 -17.44
CA LEU A 147 12.83 3.27 -17.20
C LEU A 147 13.54 2.79 -18.47
N GLY A 148 12.84 2.72 -19.60
CA GLY A 148 13.40 2.37 -20.90
C GLY A 148 13.34 0.90 -21.26
N TYR A 149 12.62 0.07 -20.49
CA TYR A 149 12.39 -1.32 -20.90
C TYR A 149 11.48 -1.38 -22.13
N SER A 150 11.76 -2.31 -23.03
CA SER A 150 11.05 -2.48 -24.29
C SER A 150 9.72 -3.20 -24.09
N ASN A 151 8.81 -3.00 -25.03
CA ASN A 151 7.52 -3.69 -25.05
C ASN A 151 7.68 -5.22 -25.10
N GLN A 152 8.77 -5.75 -25.67
CA GLN A 152 9.08 -7.18 -25.69
C GLN A 152 9.37 -7.70 -24.28
N VAL A 153 10.14 -6.96 -23.48
CA VAL A 153 10.45 -7.32 -22.10
C VAL A 153 9.22 -7.19 -21.21
N ILE A 154 8.34 -6.22 -21.48
CA ILE A 154 7.21 -5.90 -20.59
C ILE A 154 5.93 -6.65 -20.94
N ASN A 155 5.41 -6.48 -22.17
CA ASN A 155 4.02 -6.80 -22.46
C ASN A 155 3.75 -8.30 -22.49
N GLN A 156 4.64 -9.10 -23.10
CA GLN A 156 4.43 -10.54 -23.18
C GLN A 156 4.42 -11.21 -21.79
N PRO A 157 5.41 -10.97 -20.89
CA PRO A 157 5.35 -11.53 -19.53
C PRO A 157 4.14 -11.03 -18.75
N LEU A 158 3.81 -9.75 -18.87
CA LEU A 158 2.71 -9.13 -18.13
C LEU A 158 1.34 -9.70 -18.56
N GLU A 159 1.13 -9.93 -19.85
CA GLU A 159 -0.07 -10.61 -20.36
C GLU A 159 -0.16 -12.04 -19.82
N GLY A 160 0.95 -12.79 -19.82
CA GLY A 160 1.01 -14.14 -19.25
C GLY A 160 0.68 -14.17 -17.76
N TYR A 161 1.19 -13.19 -17.00
CA TYR A 161 0.86 -13.00 -15.59
C TYR A 161 -0.64 -12.72 -15.37
N ILE A 162 -1.21 -11.76 -16.11
CA ILE A 162 -2.65 -11.42 -16.01
C ILE A 162 -3.51 -12.65 -16.30
N GLN A 163 -3.22 -13.39 -17.38
CA GLN A 163 -3.99 -14.59 -17.72
C GLN A 163 -3.88 -15.68 -16.64
N SER A 164 -2.71 -15.85 -16.05
CA SER A 164 -2.51 -16.84 -14.98
C SER A 164 -3.28 -16.45 -13.71
N MET A 165 -3.24 -15.18 -13.32
CA MET A 165 -3.99 -14.65 -12.18
C MET A 165 -5.51 -14.75 -12.40
N LEU A 166 -6.01 -14.38 -13.58
CA LEU A 166 -7.44 -14.51 -13.90
C LEU A 166 -7.92 -15.96 -13.89
N LYS A 167 -7.08 -16.89 -14.37
CA LYS A 167 -7.35 -18.32 -14.29
C LYS A 167 -7.45 -18.77 -12.83
N GLU A 168 -6.49 -18.37 -11.99
CA GLU A 168 -6.48 -18.71 -10.57
C GLU A 168 -7.73 -18.17 -9.85
N MET A 169 -8.11 -16.90 -10.07
CA MET A 169 -9.33 -16.31 -9.51
C MET A 169 -10.60 -17.03 -9.92
N ARG A 170 -10.64 -17.58 -11.15
CA ARG A 170 -11.77 -18.37 -11.63
C ARG A 170 -11.78 -19.75 -10.98
N ASP A 171 -10.64 -20.43 -10.95
CA ASP A 171 -10.51 -21.77 -10.40
C ASP A 171 -10.73 -21.77 -8.87
N SER A 172 -10.50 -20.63 -8.20
CA SER A 172 -10.83 -20.39 -6.78
C SER A 172 -12.30 -20.01 -6.51
N ASN A 173 -13.16 -20.04 -7.53
CA ASN A 173 -14.56 -19.58 -7.45
C ASN A 173 -14.70 -18.13 -6.92
N GLY A 174 -13.76 -17.25 -7.26
CA GLY A 174 -13.75 -15.86 -6.81
C GLY A 174 -13.27 -15.66 -5.37
N ALA A 175 -12.80 -16.73 -4.69
CA ALA A 175 -12.14 -16.58 -3.40
C ALA A 175 -10.90 -15.68 -3.54
N TYR A 176 -10.61 -14.94 -2.47
CA TYR A 176 -9.46 -14.06 -2.42
C TYR A 176 -8.17 -14.86 -2.59
N LEU A 177 -7.34 -14.46 -3.55
CA LEU A 177 -6.02 -15.03 -3.73
C LEU A 177 -5.11 -14.52 -2.60
N GLY A 178 -4.68 -15.44 -1.74
CA GLY A 178 -3.76 -15.13 -0.66
C GLY A 178 -2.49 -14.43 -1.16
N THR A 179 -1.86 -13.68 -0.25
CA THR A 179 -0.61 -12.93 -0.51
C THR A 179 0.49 -13.83 -1.07
N GLU A 180 0.65 -15.04 -0.52
CA GLU A 180 1.64 -16.02 -0.99
C GLU A 180 1.45 -16.38 -2.48
N THR A 181 0.22 -16.68 -2.90
CA THR A 181 -0.08 -16.99 -4.30
C THR A 181 0.25 -15.80 -5.21
N ARG A 182 -0.13 -14.59 -4.80
CA ARG A 182 0.18 -13.35 -5.55
C ARG A 182 1.68 -13.14 -5.69
N ASP A 183 2.43 -13.27 -4.60
CA ASP A 183 3.88 -13.13 -4.56
C ASP A 183 4.58 -14.14 -5.49
N GLN A 184 4.14 -15.40 -5.50
CA GLN A 184 4.67 -16.41 -6.42
C GLN A 184 4.49 -16.02 -7.89
N TYR A 185 3.30 -15.53 -8.26
CA TYR A 185 3.04 -15.08 -9.63
C TYR A 185 3.84 -13.82 -10.00
N GLN A 186 4.04 -12.89 -9.07
CA GLN A 186 4.83 -11.67 -9.28
C GLN A 186 6.34 -11.96 -9.36
N GLN A 187 6.83 -12.91 -8.56
CA GLN A 187 8.20 -13.40 -8.67
C GLN A 187 8.43 -14.05 -10.04
N LYS A 188 7.53 -14.94 -10.48
CA LYS A 188 7.60 -15.57 -11.80
C LYS A 188 7.54 -14.54 -12.94
N LEU A 189 6.77 -13.46 -12.77
CA LEU A 189 6.72 -12.34 -13.71
C LEU A 189 8.10 -11.68 -13.84
N ALA A 190 8.74 -11.32 -12.72
CA ALA A 190 10.06 -10.72 -12.72
C ALA A 190 11.14 -11.64 -13.31
N GLU A 191 11.10 -12.94 -13.00
CA GLU A 191 11.98 -13.95 -13.60
C GLU A 191 11.82 -14.00 -15.13
N THR A 192 10.58 -14.06 -15.62
CA THR A 192 10.29 -14.10 -17.06
C THR A 192 10.75 -12.81 -17.75
N MET A 193 10.50 -11.65 -17.15
CA MET A 193 10.99 -10.38 -17.66
C MET A 193 12.52 -10.33 -17.71
N ASN A 194 13.23 -10.90 -16.73
CA ASN A 194 14.69 -10.94 -16.75
C ASN A 194 15.27 -11.84 -17.83
N ILE A 195 14.60 -12.95 -18.15
CA ILE A 195 14.98 -13.81 -19.29
C ILE A 195 14.89 -13.00 -20.58
N LEU A 196 13.76 -12.33 -20.83
CA LEU A 196 13.60 -11.49 -22.03
C LEU A 196 14.52 -10.27 -22.02
N ARG A 197 14.77 -9.67 -20.85
CA ARG A 197 15.73 -8.58 -20.70
C ARG A 197 17.12 -8.99 -21.19
N LEU A 198 17.60 -10.17 -20.82
CA LEU A 198 18.89 -10.68 -21.27
C LEU A 198 18.97 -10.85 -22.80
N GLU A 199 17.84 -11.18 -23.44
CA GLU A 199 17.76 -11.35 -24.89
C GLU A 199 17.66 -10.01 -25.64
N TYR A 200 16.77 -9.11 -25.20
CA TYR A 200 16.43 -7.89 -25.94
C TYR A 200 17.15 -6.63 -25.45
N GLN A 201 17.55 -6.57 -24.19
CA GLN A 201 18.12 -5.38 -23.53
C GLN A 201 19.12 -5.75 -22.42
N PRO A 202 20.25 -6.43 -22.74
CA PRO A 202 21.16 -6.98 -21.74
C PRO A 202 21.81 -5.92 -20.83
N ASP A 203 21.93 -4.68 -21.31
CA ASP A 203 22.51 -3.54 -20.58
C ASP A 203 21.55 -2.93 -19.55
N MET A 204 20.27 -3.28 -19.58
CA MET A 204 19.29 -2.78 -18.61
C MET A 204 19.47 -3.45 -17.24
N PRO A 205 19.20 -2.74 -16.12
CA PRO A 205 19.25 -3.33 -14.78
C PRO A 205 18.38 -4.58 -14.62
N GLN A 206 18.70 -5.43 -13.65
CA GLN A 206 17.85 -6.57 -13.33
C GLN A 206 16.53 -6.07 -12.70
N ILE A 207 15.41 -6.70 -13.08
CA ILE A 207 14.11 -6.48 -12.46
C ILE A 207 13.99 -7.45 -11.28
N ILE A 208 13.85 -6.95 -10.06
CA ILE A 208 13.66 -7.78 -8.88
C ILE A 208 12.25 -7.56 -8.35
N TRP A 209 11.54 -8.66 -8.11
CA TRP A 209 10.35 -8.65 -7.29
C TRP A 209 10.78 -8.76 -5.83
N GLU A 210 10.41 -7.76 -5.02
CA GLU A 210 10.52 -7.85 -3.58
C GLU A 210 9.09 -8.05 -3.06
N GLY A 211 8.79 -9.30 -2.70
CA GLY A 211 7.50 -9.67 -2.12
C GLY A 211 7.33 -9.05 -0.74
N GLY A 212 6.07 -8.83 -0.35
CA GLY A 212 5.72 -8.17 0.90
C GLY A 212 6.03 -6.67 0.92
N CYS A 213 5.10 -5.86 1.42
CA CYS A 213 5.30 -4.41 1.58
C CYS A 213 6.22 -4.06 2.78
N GLY A 214 7.16 -4.93 3.16
CA GLY A 214 7.96 -4.74 4.37
C GLY A 214 7.11 -4.55 5.65
N ALA A 215 5.84 -4.98 5.62
CA ALA A 215 4.88 -4.86 6.72
C ALA A 215 5.16 -5.85 7.86
N PHE A 216 6.40 -6.31 7.98
CA PHE A 216 6.91 -6.81 9.25
C PHE A 216 7.32 -5.59 10.06
N ASP A 217 6.35 -4.71 10.34
CA ASP A 217 6.49 -3.84 11.50
C ASP A 217 6.52 -4.78 12.70
N GLU A 218 7.73 -5.16 13.11
CA GLU A 218 7.91 -6.09 14.22
C GLU A 218 7.66 -5.34 15.52
N PRO A 219 7.11 -5.98 16.56
CA PRO A 219 6.91 -5.32 17.83
C PRO A 219 8.26 -5.03 18.49
N PHE A 220 8.54 -3.75 18.74
CA PHE A 220 9.65 -3.26 19.54
C PHE A 220 9.16 -2.69 20.86
N ASP A 221 9.78 -3.10 21.96
CA ASP A 221 9.62 -2.44 23.25
C ASP A 221 10.54 -1.21 23.31
N ILE A 222 9.96 -0.06 23.66
CA ILE A 222 10.68 1.20 23.82
C ILE A 222 11.12 1.34 25.28
N VAL A 223 12.43 1.42 25.50
CA VAL A 223 13.01 1.49 26.85
C VAL A 223 13.86 2.74 26.98
N PHE A 224 13.58 3.56 27.98
CA PHE A 224 14.39 4.73 28.33
C PHE A 224 15.37 4.39 29.45
N LYS A 225 16.57 4.98 29.39
CA LYS A 225 17.58 4.88 30.46
C LYS A 225 18.18 6.25 30.79
N PRO A 226 17.99 6.79 32.01
CA PRO A 226 17.15 6.25 33.09
C PRO A 226 15.67 6.19 32.70
N ASP A 227 14.90 5.43 33.48
CA ASP A 227 13.46 5.17 33.25
C ASP A 227 12.61 6.47 33.33
N ASN A 228 11.36 6.41 32.86
CA ASN A 228 10.41 7.54 32.78
C ASN A 228 10.81 8.64 31.80
N GLY A 229 11.51 8.29 30.72
CA GLY A 229 11.71 9.22 29.61
C GLY A 229 10.47 9.29 28.72
N VAL A 230 10.31 10.42 28.04
CA VAL A 230 9.29 10.62 27.00
C VAL A 230 9.96 11.17 25.74
N GLY A 231 9.42 10.87 24.58
CA GLY A 231 9.99 11.32 23.33
C GLY A 231 9.02 11.27 22.16
N TRP A 232 9.58 11.55 21.00
CA TRP A 232 8.92 11.37 19.72
C TRP A 232 9.84 10.61 18.78
N ILE A 233 9.26 9.84 17.88
CA ILE A 233 9.95 9.09 16.84
C ILE A 233 9.30 9.38 15.47
N ILE A 234 10.08 9.37 14.40
CA ILE A 234 9.62 9.56 13.02
C ILE A 234 10.43 8.67 12.08
N GLY A 235 9.78 8.13 11.05
CA GLY A 235 10.49 7.42 9.98
C GLY A 235 11.55 8.30 9.33
N LYS A 236 12.74 7.75 9.07
CA LYS A 236 13.84 8.51 8.44
C LYS A 236 13.42 9.06 7.07
N PHE A 237 12.59 8.34 6.33
CA PHE A 237 12.03 8.82 5.06
C PHE A 237 11.19 10.09 5.26
N ASP A 238 10.25 10.11 6.20
CA ASP A 238 9.39 11.27 6.47
C ASP A 238 10.18 12.46 6.99
N PHE A 239 11.17 12.21 7.84
CA PHE A 239 12.10 13.25 8.30
C PHE A 239 12.83 13.91 7.12
N GLU A 240 13.32 13.10 6.18
CA GLU A 240 13.99 13.58 4.97
C GLU A 240 13.04 14.30 4.02
N LEU A 241 11.79 13.84 3.92
CA LEU A 241 10.75 14.49 3.14
C LEU A 241 10.40 15.87 3.70
N CYS A 242 10.31 16.03 5.03
CA CYS A 242 10.13 17.33 5.68
C CYS A 242 11.28 18.29 5.34
N ARG A 243 12.53 17.79 5.42
CA ARG A 243 13.72 18.56 5.04
C ARG A 243 13.68 18.99 3.57
N PHE A 244 13.31 18.08 2.67
CA PHE A 244 13.17 18.37 1.25
C PHE A 244 12.10 19.44 0.97
N ARG A 245 10.99 19.41 1.70
CA ARG A 245 9.91 20.40 1.65
C ARG A 245 10.25 21.74 2.34
N LYS A 246 11.48 21.92 2.80
CA LYS A 246 11.95 23.10 3.55
C LYS A 246 11.12 23.37 4.82
N GLN A 247 10.55 22.33 5.41
CA GLN A 247 9.95 22.38 6.73
C GLN A 247 11.01 22.03 7.77
N ASP A 248 10.91 22.56 8.98
CA ASP A 248 11.82 22.15 10.07
C ASP A 248 11.48 20.70 10.46
N PRO A 249 12.36 19.72 10.17
CA PRO A 249 12.05 18.32 10.44
C PRO A 249 12.10 17.99 11.93
N TRP A 250 12.62 18.88 12.78
CA TRP A 250 12.67 18.72 14.24
C TRP A 250 11.48 19.34 14.98
N ASN A 251 10.57 20.00 14.28
CA ASN A 251 9.38 20.58 14.88
C ASN A 251 8.28 19.50 15.03
N VAL A 252 8.32 18.76 16.14
CA VAL A 252 7.40 17.65 16.45
C VAL A 252 5.92 18.04 16.44
N ASN A 253 5.59 19.31 16.77
CA ASN A 253 4.22 19.84 16.78
C ASN A 253 3.90 20.67 15.53
N GLY A 254 4.78 20.65 14.54
CA GLY A 254 4.73 21.53 13.37
C GLY A 254 4.10 20.91 12.13
N ASN A 255 4.47 21.47 10.98
CA ASN A 255 4.00 21.00 9.67
C ASN A 255 4.63 19.68 9.21
N CYS A 256 5.67 19.19 9.91
CA CYS A 256 6.30 17.91 9.62
C CYS A 256 5.45 16.77 10.19
N ARG A 257 4.61 16.19 9.34
CA ARG A 257 3.76 15.03 9.69
C ARG A 257 4.61 13.76 9.81
N GLY A 258 4.19 12.83 10.66
CA GLY A 258 4.84 11.52 10.85
C GLY A 258 5.59 11.37 12.18
N TRP A 259 5.58 12.38 13.05
CA TRP A 259 6.06 12.21 14.43
C TRP A 259 5.01 11.49 15.27
N GLU A 260 5.44 10.47 16.00
CA GLU A 260 4.65 9.69 16.95
C GLU A 260 5.23 9.87 18.35
N GLU A 261 4.38 10.06 19.36
CA GLU A 261 4.80 10.15 20.76
C GLU A 261 5.16 8.76 21.29
N ILE A 262 6.23 8.68 22.08
CA ILE A 262 6.72 7.45 22.69
C ILE A 262 7.06 7.66 24.17
N SER A 263 6.69 6.69 24.99
CA SER A 263 6.92 6.63 26.43
C SER A 263 7.68 5.36 26.80
N ASP A 264 8.22 5.35 28.02
CA ASP A 264 8.93 4.20 28.57
C ASP A 264 7.97 3.02 28.80
N GLY A 265 8.27 1.88 28.17
CA GLY A 265 7.43 0.69 28.19
C GLY A 265 6.44 0.58 27.02
N ASP A 266 6.37 1.57 26.13
CA ASP A 266 5.54 1.48 24.93
C ASP A 266 6.00 0.33 24.03
N ARG A 267 5.03 -0.34 23.40
CA ARG A 267 5.26 -1.39 22.42
C ARG A 267 4.75 -0.94 21.06
N MET A 268 5.67 -0.75 20.11
CA MET A 268 5.35 -0.23 18.78
C MET A 268 5.72 -1.22 17.71
N ARG A 269 4.94 -1.28 16.63
CA ARG A 269 5.31 -2.02 15.43
C ARG A 269 6.18 -1.11 14.57
N LEU A 270 7.46 -1.47 14.35
CA LEU A 270 8.43 -0.61 13.65
C LEU A 270 9.23 -1.41 12.61
N SER A 271 9.60 -0.76 11.51
CA SER A 271 10.48 -1.32 10.48
C SER A 271 11.39 -0.25 9.87
N GLY A 272 12.69 -0.54 9.77
CA GLY A 272 13.66 0.30 9.07
C GLY A 272 14.44 1.26 9.96
N ASN A 273 14.54 2.53 9.57
CA ASN A 273 15.36 3.54 10.24
C ASN A 273 14.50 4.71 10.73
N TYR A 274 14.73 5.14 11.96
CA TYR A 274 13.96 6.17 12.64
C TYR A 274 14.85 7.26 13.22
N ILE A 275 14.33 8.48 13.21
CA ILE A 275 14.89 9.63 13.93
C ILE A 275 14.07 9.81 15.21
N TYR A 276 14.72 10.13 16.33
CA TYR A 276 14.04 10.35 17.60
C TYR A 276 14.50 11.63 18.30
N GLN A 277 13.61 12.17 19.12
CA GLN A 277 13.87 13.21 20.10
C GLN A 277 13.32 12.75 21.46
N ALA A 278 14.20 12.57 22.44
CA ALA A 278 13.87 12.11 23.78
C ALA A 278 14.20 13.16 24.85
N SER A 279 13.45 13.13 25.94
CA SER A 279 13.65 13.94 27.14
C SER A 279 13.46 13.11 28.41
N TRP A 280 14.20 13.46 29.47
CA TRP A 280 14.17 12.77 30.76
C TRP A 280 13.70 13.71 31.88
N PRO A 281 13.24 13.18 33.02
CA PRO A 281 12.76 13.98 34.16
C PRO A 281 13.80 14.97 34.72
N ASN A 282 15.09 14.67 34.55
CA ASN A 282 16.18 15.57 34.93
C ASN A 282 16.41 16.73 33.95
N GLY A 283 15.55 16.91 32.95
CA GLY A 283 15.64 17.96 31.94
C GLY A 283 16.63 17.68 30.80
N LYS A 284 17.37 16.56 30.84
CA LYS A 284 18.25 16.18 29.73
C LYS A 284 17.41 15.88 28.49
N LYS A 285 17.94 16.24 27.32
CA LYS A 285 17.33 15.94 26.02
C LYS A 285 18.37 15.28 25.10
N ARG A 286 17.91 14.40 24.22
CA ARG A 286 18.76 13.76 23.20
C ARG A 286 18.01 13.64 21.88
N LYS A 287 18.72 13.91 20.80
CA LYS A 287 18.29 13.61 19.43
C LYS A 287 19.19 12.51 18.88
N GLY A 288 18.66 11.64 18.03
CA GLY A 288 19.46 10.59 17.43
C GLY A 288 18.73 9.78 16.38
N THR A 289 19.37 8.69 15.96
CA THR A 289 18.85 7.72 14.99
C THR A 289 18.84 6.34 15.63
N LYS A 290 17.81 5.55 15.32
CA LYS A 290 17.69 4.14 15.68
C LYS A 290 17.30 3.32 14.46
N SER A 291 17.80 2.10 14.39
CA SER A 291 17.37 1.14 13.38
C SER A 291 16.45 0.13 14.07
N ALA A 292 15.25 -0.03 13.54
CA ALA A 292 14.30 -1.08 13.88
C ALA A 292 14.44 -2.17 12.81
N VAL A 293 15.50 -2.98 12.96
CA VAL A 293 15.66 -4.21 12.17
C VAL A 293 15.48 -5.33 13.18
N ALA A 294 14.44 -6.13 12.98
CA ALA A 294 14.18 -7.25 13.86
C ALA A 294 15.32 -8.26 13.79
N ASP A 295 15.70 -8.77 14.95
CA ASP A 295 16.58 -9.92 15.02
C ASP A 295 15.70 -11.17 14.99
N GLU A 296 15.74 -11.93 13.90
CA GLU A 296 14.95 -13.17 13.72
C GLU A 296 15.19 -14.19 14.85
N LEU A 297 16.30 -14.08 15.59
CA LEU A 297 16.66 -14.96 16.69
C LEU A 297 16.28 -14.42 18.07
N SER A 298 15.80 -13.17 18.17
CA SER A 298 15.40 -12.57 19.44
C SER A 298 13.91 -12.75 19.70
N GLU A 299 13.56 -13.22 20.90
CA GLU A 299 12.16 -13.30 21.35
C GLU A 299 11.54 -11.90 21.56
N THR A 300 12.37 -10.87 21.78
CA THR A 300 11.93 -9.48 21.92
C THR A 300 12.87 -8.52 21.20
N ASN A 301 12.30 -7.62 20.42
CA ASN A 301 13.04 -6.52 19.83
C ASN A 301 12.94 -5.30 20.75
N VAL A 302 14.06 -4.66 21.08
CA VAL A 302 14.08 -3.55 22.06
C VAL A 302 14.84 -2.34 21.52
N ILE A 303 14.18 -1.17 21.52
CA ILE A 303 14.83 0.12 21.24
C ILE A 303 15.16 0.81 22.56
N THR A 304 16.43 0.79 22.96
CA THR A 304 16.88 1.54 24.14
C THR A 304 17.31 2.98 23.79
N LEU A 305 16.67 3.97 24.42
CA LEU A 305 17.04 5.38 24.36
C LEU A 305 17.77 5.79 25.65
N ARG A 306 19.04 6.23 25.53
CA ARG A 306 19.87 6.58 26.69
C ARG A 306 20.05 8.08 26.81
N ALA A 307 19.91 8.63 28.01
CA ALA A 307 20.28 10.00 28.32
C ALA A 307 21.74 10.28 27.94
N PRO A 308 22.08 11.53 27.59
CA PRO A 308 23.45 11.94 27.30
C PRO A 308 24.34 11.91 28.55
#